data_AF-K1QJI0-F1
#
_entry.id   AF-K1QJI0-F1
#
_cell.length_a   1.000
_cell.length_b   1.000
_cell.length_c   1.000
_cell.angle_alpha   90.00
_cell.angle_beta   90.00
_cell.angle_gamma   90.00
#
_symmetry.space_group_name_H-M   'P 1'
#
loop_
_entity.id
_entity.type
_entity.pdbx_description
1 polymer ?
#
loop_
_entity_poly.entity_id
_entity_poly.type
_entity_poly.pdbx_seq_one_letter_code
_entity_poly.pdbx_strand_id
1 'polypeptide(L)'
;MSLAPPTFKNDATCLDDKVLYYILSCSRLKSNPDADEKNIARLTAHLMEQNQPHDRAWYRSNAIRKMTGGTPLTTPLTDKSSELLETLLIAEEAGGDPDFIHLSEGGKKAIIEFESPSTAVIEKEGRVRINIIRHGNLDRRVIFRVETIDGTAEATSDYKPLKETKVFEPKETLLPIDIEIIDDNVWEPDEVFFIRMTLEPDQQAVLGKHPVTQVTILNDDEPGTIQFANPSFLFKESVGCAQIKVERSNGCDGRIVAKWKTKDITAVGGRDYENTSGEVVFEHGELTKMIEINIKDDLEFEKDENFEVDLVEVDGGAKLGKLKRCVVTIVNDDEFAGFVDRIADLTNANLDALRVGKQTWAKQFEEALNSIFALIPPATIWGGWLCFIVSLCCIGLLTAIVADLANIFGCLIGLEPEVTAITFVALGTSLPDLFASKAASTMEKHADSAIGNVTGSNSVNVFLGLGLAWVVASIYWTSQGVSFEVPAGSLGFSVVVFTICAIVTLILIVIRRFVGVFGNAELGGPKTPKMISGIFMISLWLVYVLLASLQTYEYIEGF
;
A
#
# COMPACT_ATOMS: atom_id res chain seq x y z
N MET A 1 19.15 -2.40 39.03
CA MET A 1 19.26 -3.23 37.81
C MET A 1 18.93 -2.29 36.65
N SER A 2 19.99 -1.84 35.97
CA SER A 2 19.97 -0.79 34.94
C SER A 2 19.39 -1.34 33.64
N LEU A 3 18.36 -0.69 33.09
CA LEU A 3 17.85 -0.98 31.74
C LEU A 3 18.68 -0.17 30.75
N ALA A 4 19.49 -0.86 29.95
CA ALA A 4 20.25 -0.26 28.86
C ALA A 4 19.33 0.14 27.69
N PRO A 5 19.64 1.22 26.96
CA PRO A 5 18.89 1.61 25.76
C PRO A 5 19.20 0.66 24.59
N PRO A 6 18.28 0.49 23.63
CA PRO A 6 18.51 -0.38 22.49
C PRO A 6 19.60 0.20 21.58
N THR A 7 20.61 -0.61 21.27
CA THR A 7 21.68 -0.31 20.31
C THR A 7 21.17 -0.57 18.89
N PHE A 8 21.12 0.48 18.07
CA PHE A 8 20.94 0.36 16.63
C PHE A 8 22.26 -0.11 15.98
N LYS A 9 22.20 -1.21 15.22
CA LYS A 9 23.30 -1.66 14.35
C LYS A 9 23.28 -0.84 13.05
N ASN A 10 24.46 -0.35 12.67
CA ASN A 10 24.69 0.38 11.42
C ASN A 10 24.77 -0.59 10.23
N ASP A 11 23.64 -0.81 9.57
CA ASP A 11 23.61 -1.39 8.22
C ASP A 11 23.51 -0.22 7.22
N ALA A 12 24.62 0.08 6.55
CA ALA A 12 24.72 1.16 5.58
C ALA A 12 24.63 0.61 4.15
N THR A 13 23.47 0.11 3.74
CA THR A 13 23.04 0.13 2.32
C THR A 13 21.53 0.04 2.22
N CYS A 14 20.94 0.99 1.48
CA CYS A 14 19.50 1.12 1.23
C CYS A 14 18.66 1.42 2.49
N LEU A 15 18.82 2.63 3.04
CA LEU A 15 17.65 3.25 3.65
C LEU A 15 16.60 3.36 2.55
N ASP A 16 15.57 2.54 2.64
CA ASP A 16 14.30 2.66 1.91
C ASP A 16 14.00 4.16 1.73
N ASP A 17 13.66 4.63 0.52
CA ASP A 17 13.44 6.06 0.25
C ASP A 17 12.46 6.68 1.28
N LYS A 18 11.57 5.84 1.82
CA LYS A 18 10.69 6.15 2.95
C LYS A 18 11.43 6.39 4.26
N VAL A 19 12.40 5.56 4.62
CA VAL A 19 13.25 5.70 5.83
C VAL A 19 14.22 6.86 5.67
N LEU A 20 14.79 7.12 4.48
CA LEU A 20 15.62 8.30 4.25
C LEU A 20 14.78 9.59 4.33
N TYR A 21 13.58 9.61 3.75
CA TYR A 21 12.62 10.71 3.89
C TYR A 21 12.12 10.87 5.33
N TYR A 22 11.90 9.77 6.07
CA TYR A 22 11.58 9.76 7.50
C TYR A 22 12.67 10.42 8.33
N ILE A 23 13.93 10.05 8.08
CA ILE A 23 15.08 10.55 8.84
C ILE A 23 15.35 12.02 8.49
N LEU A 24 15.26 12.41 7.21
CA LEU A 24 15.37 13.80 6.77
C LEU A 24 14.26 14.68 7.36
N SER A 25 13.01 14.20 7.38
CA SER A 25 11.87 14.93 7.97
C SER A 25 11.94 15.01 9.49
N CYS A 26 12.34 13.93 10.18
CA CYS A 26 12.60 13.93 11.63
C CYS A 26 13.77 14.85 12.01
N SER A 27 14.87 14.81 11.24
CA SER A 27 16.05 15.65 11.49
C SER A 27 15.78 17.13 11.30
N ARG A 28 14.89 17.49 10.35
CA ARG A 28 14.42 18.87 10.13
C ARG A 28 13.42 19.35 11.20
N LEU A 29 12.59 18.46 11.76
CA LEU A 29 11.64 18.83 12.82
C LEU A 29 12.28 18.94 14.21
N LYS A 30 13.39 18.21 14.44
CA LYS A 30 14.14 18.19 15.72
C LYS A 30 14.99 19.43 15.97
N SER A 31 15.19 20.28 14.96
CA SER A 31 15.86 21.58 15.11
C SER A 31 14.97 22.66 15.73
N ASN A 32 13.69 22.36 16.02
CA ASN A 32 12.76 23.28 16.66
C ASN A 32 12.65 22.98 18.19
N PRO A 33 12.99 23.92 19.10
CA PRO A 33 13.22 23.61 20.52
C PRO A 33 12.00 23.21 21.36
N ASP A 34 10.77 23.49 20.89
CA ASP A 34 9.53 23.35 21.69
C ASP A 34 8.65 22.13 21.33
N ALA A 35 9.15 21.19 20.51
CA ALA A 35 8.33 20.09 19.98
C ALA A 35 8.45 18.78 20.79
N ASP A 36 7.31 18.33 21.34
CA ASP A 36 7.16 17.05 22.06
C ASP A 36 7.30 15.83 21.11
N GLU A 37 8.07 14.81 21.49
CA GLU A 37 8.48 13.68 20.63
C GLU A 37 7.29 12.91 20.03
N LYS A 38 6.19 12.80 20.79
CA LYS A 38 4.95 12.16 20.32
C LYS A 38 4.27 12.93 19.19
N ASN A 39 4.39 14.26 19.16
CA ASN A 39 3.79 15.09 18.12
C ASN A 39 4.64 15.07 16.85
N ILE A 40 5.97 15.01 16.97
CA ILE A 40 6.90 14.82 15.84
C ILE A 40 6.64 13.47 15.16
N ALA A 41 6.49 12.40 15.94
CA ALA A 41 6.19 11.07 15.39
C ALA A 41 4.85 11.02 14.63
N ARG A 42 3.82 11.70 15.15
CA ARG A 42 2.51 11.81 14.48
C ARG A 42 2.55 12.65 13.22
N LEU A 43 3.24 13.79 13.24
CA LEU A 43 3.37 14.69 12.09
C LEU A 43 4.14 14.00 10.95
N THR A 44 5.21 13.31 11.29
CA THR A 44 6.03 12.56 10.33
C THR A 44 5.23 11.41 9.72
N ALA A 45 4.45 10.66 10.52
CA ALA A 45 3.56 9.62 10.01
C ALA A 45 2.51 10.17 9.02
N HIS A 46 1.98 11.38 9.26
CA HIS A 46 1.01 12.00 8.37
C HIS A 46 1.62 12.50 7.05
N LEU A 47 2.79 13.13 7.10
CA LEU A 47 3.50 13.60 5.90
C LEU A 47 3.95 12.44 5.00
N MET A 48 4.23 11.28 5.60
CA MET A 48 4.50 10.05 4.87
C MET A 48 3.25 9.44 4.23
N GLU A 49 2.11 9.52 4.89
CA GLU A 49 0.83 9.02 4.39
C GLU A 49 0.34 9.87 3.19
N GLN A 50 0.53 11.19 3.25
CA GLN A 50 0.10 12.13 2.20
C GLN A 50 0.92 12.00 0.89
N ASN A 51 2.19 11.62 0.99
CA ASN A 51 3.10 11.49 -0.16
C ASN A 51 3.16 10.05 -0.74
N GLN A 52 2.31 9.12 -0.29
CA GLN A 52 2.23 7.79 -0.87
C GLN A 52 1.25 7.72 -2.06
N PRO A 53 1.62 7.05 -3.17
CA PRO A 53 0.69 6.77 -4.26
C PRO A 53 -0.36 5.74 -3.80
N HIS A 54 -1.65 6.04 -4.02
CA HIS A 54 -2.77 5.16 -3.67
C HIS A 54 -3.43 4.53 -4.90
N ASP A 55 -3.84 3.26 -4.78
CA ASP A 55 -4.53 2.53 -5.85
C ASP A 55 -6.02 2.90 -5.98
N ARG A 56 -6.62 2.63 -7.15
CA ARG A 56 -8.06 2.89 -7.44
C ARG A 56 -9.01 2.23 -6.43
N ALA A 57 -8.64 1.08 -5.87
CA ALA A 57 -9.41 0.38 -4.84
C ALA A 57 -9.43 1.13 -3.49
N TRP A 58 -8.36 1.85 -3.16
CA TRP A 58 -8.26 2.67 -1.95
C TRP A 58 -9.26 3.83 -2.01
N TYR A 59 -9.29 4.57 -3.14
CA TYR A 59 -10.25 5.65 -3.36
C TYR A 59 -11.70 5.18 -3.36
N ARG A 60 -11.99 4.03 -4.00
CA ARG A 60 -13.34 3.42 -3.99
C ARG A 60 -13.77 3.01 -2.59
N SER A 61 -12.89 2.36 -1.83
CA SER A 61 -13.18 1.91 -0.46
C SER A 61 -13.38 3.09 0.50
N ASN A 62 -12.57 4.16 0.36
CA ASN A 62 -12.75 5.36 1.17
C ASN A 62 -14.04 6.12 0.79
N ALA A 63 -14.39 6.17 -0.49
CA ALA A 63 -15.66 6.76 -0.95
C ALA A 63 -16.88 5.98 -0.43
N ILE A 64 -16.87 4.65 -0.50
CA ILE A 64 -17.95 3.80 0.02
C ILE A 64 -18.05 3.91 1.55
N ARG A 65 -16.94 3.87 2.29
CA ARG A 65 -16.93 4.07 3.75
C ARG A 65 -17.47 5.44 4.14
N LYS A 66 -17.13 6.48 3.37
CA LYS A 66 -17.69 7.82 3.55
C LYS A 66 -19.21 7.80 3.32
N MET A 67 -19.69 7.12 2.28
CA MET A 67 -21.13 6.95 1.96
C MET A 67 -21.91 6.08 2.95
N THR A 68 -21.27 5.14 3.65
CA THR A 68 -21.92 4.30 4.65
C THR A 68 -21.71 4.79 6.09
N GLY A 69 -21.06 5.95 6.28
CA GLY A 69 -20.79 6.54 7.60
C GLY A 69 -19.71 5.82 8.41
N GLY A 70 -18.87 5.01 7.75
CA GLY A 70 -17.68 4.40 8.33
C GLY A 70 -16.51 5.38 8.46
N THR A 71 -15.58 5.08 9.37
CA THR A 71 -14.36 5.88 9.55
C THR A 71 -13.50 5.84 8.28
N PRO A 72 -13.00 7.00 7.81
CA PRO A 72 -12.04 7.05 6.71
C PRO A 72 -10.74 6.36 7.12
N LEU A 73 -10.02 5.82 6.14
CA LEU A 73 -8.79 5.06 6.37
C LEU A 73 -7.57 5.90 6.77
N THR A 74 -7.69 7.23 6.78
CA THR A 74 -6.61 8.18 7.11
C THR A 74 -6.67 8.64 8.58
N THR A 75 -5.52 8.88 9.20
CA THR A 75 -5.46 9.40 10.59
C THR A 75 -5.72 10.92 10.65
N PRO A 76 -6.60 11.43 11.54
CA PRO A 76 -6.85 12.86 11.68
C PRO A 76 -5.72 13.58 12.44
N LEU A 77 -5.25 14.71 11.92
CA LEU A 77 -4.30 15.62 12.58
C LEU A 77 -4.99 16.57 13.57
N THR A 78 -4.24 16.99 14.60
CA THR A 78 -4.68 18.01 15.58
C THR A 78 -4.17 19.41 15.18
N ASP A 79 -4.82 20.50 15.60
CA ASP A 79 -4.57 21.88 15.13
C ASP A 79 -3.14 22.43 15.35
N LYS A 80 -2.39 21.96 16.37
CA LYS A 80 -1.02 22.44 16.67
C LYS A 80 0.06 21.97 15.69
N SER A 81 -0.25 20.99 14.86
CA SER A 81 0.73 20.28 14.03
C SER A 81 1.01 21.00 12.70
N SER A 82 0.09 21.87 12.26
CA SER A 82 0.11 22.57 10.97
C SER A 82 1.01 23.82 10.94
N GLU A 83 1.14 24.55 12.04
CA GLU A 83 1.95 25.79 12.13
C GLU A 83 3.47 25.54 12.01
N LEU A 84 3.94 24.37 12.42
CA LEU A 84 5.36 24.01 12.45
C LEU A 84 5.94 23.70 11.06
N LEU A 85 5.09 23.47 10.06
CA LEU A 85 5.46 23.11 8.69
C LEU A 85 5.89 24.33 7.86
N GLU A 86 5.31 25.51 8.12
CA GLU A 86 5.58 26.75 7.37
C GLU A 86 6.96 27.34 7.69
N THR A 87 7.46 27.15 8.91
CA THR A 87 8.70 27.77 9.39
C THR A 87 9.99 27.14 8.83
N LEU A 88 9.91 25.89 8.33
CA LEU A 88 11.09 25.12 7.90
C LEU A 88 11.58 25.43 6.47
N LEU A 89 10.79 26.13 5.66
CA LEU A 89 11.09 26.38 4.24
C LEU A 89 12.00 27.59 4.00
N ILE A 90 12.41 28.33 5.04
CA ILE A 90 13.03 29.67 4.91
C ILE A 90 14.58 29.69 5.05
N ALA A 91 15.24 28.58 5.43
CA ALA A 91 16.62 28.61 5.97
C ALA A 91 17.81 28.25 5.02
N GLU A 92 17.66 28.24 3.69
CA GLU A 92 18.59 27.53 2.78
C GLU A 92 19.69 28.34 2.02
N GLU A 93 19.93 29.65 2.26
CA GLU A 93 20.60 30.52 1.25
C GLU A 93 22.04 31.14 1.48
N ALA A 94 23.05 30.64 2.26
CA ALA A 94 24.37 31.38 2.39
C ALA A 94 25.73 30.65 2.76
N GLY A 95 26.89 30.83 2.03
CA GLY A 95 28.34 30.67 2.52
C GLY A 95 29.61 30.52 1.55
N GLY A 96 30.85 31.04 1.88
CA GLY A 96 32.28 30.78 1.31
C GLY A 96 33.55 31.70 1.77
N ASP A 97 34.89 31.29 1.76
CA ASP A 97 36.15 31.93 2.44
C ASP A 97 37.68 31.78 1.85
N PRO A 98 38.78 32.57 2.23
CA PRO A 98 40.16 32.72 1.61
C PRO A 98 41.53 32.63 2.43
N ASP A 99 42.40 31.58 2.30
CA ASP A 99 43.55 31.31 3.25
C ASP A 99 45.01 31.07 2.70
N PHE A 100 45.37 31.34 1.43
CA PHE A 100 46.61 30.79 0.81
C PHE A 100 47.95 31.57 0.94
N ILE A 101 48.01 32.77 1.53
CA ILE A 101 49.14 33.70 1.34
C ILE A 101 50.36 33.47 2.28
N HIS A 102 50.23 32.71 3.38
CA HIS A 102 51.25 32.67 4.45
C HIS A 102 52.42 31.66 4.28
N LEU A 103 52.30 30.64 3.43
CA LEU A 103 53.23 29.49 3.40
C LEU A 103 54.53 29.72 2.59
N SER A 104 54.61 30.76 1.76
CA SER A 104 55.71 30.94 0.79
C SER A 104 56.92 31.76 1.30
N GLU A 105 56.92 32.21 2.56
CA GLU A 105 57.89 33.22 3.06
C GLU A 105 58.06 34.41 2.08
N GLY A 106 56.96 34.82 1.44
CA GLY A 106 56.96 35.87 0.42
C GLY A 106 57.64 35.52 -0.91
N GLY A 107 57.66 34.24 -1.33
CA GLY A 107 58.13 33.80 -2.65
C GLY A 107 59.58 33.33 -2.72
N LYS A 108 60.30 33.24 -1.58
CA LYS A 108 61.73 32.90 -1.56
C LYS A 108 62.02 31.41 -1.72
N LYS A 109 61.12 30.55 -1.25
CA LYS A 109 61.24 29.08 -1.32
C LYS A 109 60.32 28.51 -2.39
N ALA A 110 60.71 27.37 -2.96
CA ALA A 110 59.82 26.58 -3.79
C ALA A 110 58.82 25.85 -2.89
N ILE A 111 57.53 25.90 -3.22
CA ILE A 111 56.50 25.08 -2.59
C ILE A 111 56.14 23.97 -3.56
N ILE A 112 56.17 22.73 -3.10
CA ILE A 112 55.71 21.56 -3.86
C ILE A 112 54.56 20.89 -3.13
N GLU A 113 53.50 20.54 -3.86
CA GLU A 113 52.33 19.83 -3.32
C GLU A 113 51.63 19.04 -4.43
N PHE A 114 50.78 18.09 -4.03
CA PHE A 114 49.86 17.45 -4.98
C PHE A 114 48.80 18.46 -5.45
N GLU A 115 48.41 18.37 -6.73
CA GLU A 115 47.37 19.24 -7.31
C GLU A 115 46.03 19.13 -6.58
N SER A 116 45.72 17.94 -6.04
CA SER A 116 44.50 17.66 -5.30
C SER A 116 44.76 16.80 -4.07
N PRO A 117 44.05 17.03 -2.95
CA PRO A 117 44.18 16.23 -1.72
C PRO A 117 43.62 14.81 -1.87
N SER A 118 42.71 14.59 -2.81
CA SER A 118 42.16 13.29 -3.14
C SER A 118 41.88 13.16 -4.63
N THR A 119 41.90 11.93 -5.13
CA THR A 119 41.54 11.58 -6.51
C THR A 119 40.88 10.21 -6.50
N ALA A 120 39.87 10.02 -7.34
CA ALA A 120 39.21 8.73 -7.51
C ALA A 120 39.51 8.18 -8.91
N VAL A 121 39.73 6.88 -9.00
CA VAL A 121 40.00 6.15 -10.25
C VAL A 121 39.10 4.92 -10.28
N ILE A 122 38.55 4.60 -11.44
CA ILE A 122 37.80 3.35 -11.61
C ILE A 122 38.80 2.23 -11.90
N GLU A 123 38.63 1.07 -11.29
CA GLU A 123 39.53 -0.08 -11.39
C GLU A 123 39.91 -0.43 -12.84
N LYS A 124 38.91 -0.57 -13.72
CA LYS A 124 39.12 -0.81 -15.17
C LYS A 124 39.98 0.21 -15.94
N GLU A 125 40.25 1.40 -15.39
CA GLU A 125 41.12 2.37 -16.05
C GLU A 125 42.59 1.91 -16.06
N GLY A 126 42.96 1.00 -15.16
CA GLY A 126 44.28 0.35 -15.08
C GLY A 126 45.45 1.26 -14.71
N ARG A 127 45.22 2.58 -14.62
CA ARG A 127 46.20 3.56 -14.16
C ARG A 127 45.56 4.83 -13.65
N VAL A 128 46.13 5.40 -12.59
CA VAL A 128 45.78 6.73 -12.08
C VAL A 128 46.93 7.71 -12.35
N ARG A 129 46.59 8.89 -12.90
CA ARG A 129 47.55 9.98 -13.12
C ARG A 129 47.39 11.06 -12.07
N ILE A 130 48.48 11.38 -11.39
CA ILE A 130 48.52 12.36 -10.31
C ILE A 130 49.55 13.42 -10.65
N ASN A 131 49.12 14.67 -10.63
CA ASN A 131 50.02 15.79 -10.88
C ASN A 131 50.55 16.35 -9.57
N ILE A 132 51.85 16.63 -9.58
CA ILE A 132 52.51 17.42 -8.56
C ILE A 132 52.75 18.81 -9.13
N ILE A 133 52.37 19.83 -8.37
CA ILE A 133 52.55 21.22 -8.75
C ILE A 133 53.64 21.87 -7.92
N ARG A 134 54.37 22.78 -8.56
CA ARG A 134 55.39 23.61 -7.95
C ARG A 134 55.06 25.08 -8.17
N HIS A 135 55.06 25.85 -7.09
CA HIS A 135 54.87 27.31 -7.13
C HIS A 135 55.84 28.02 -6.18
N GLY A 136 55.89 29.36 -6.22
CA GLY A 136 56.93 30.14 -5.53
C GLY A 136 58.21 30.23 -6.35
N ASN A 137 59.36 29.87 -5.76
CA ASN A 137 60.66 29.95 -6.45
C ASN A 137 60.86 28.80 -7.46
N LEU A 138 61.05 29.14 -8.74
CA LEU A 138 61.20 28.17 -9.85
C LEU A 138 62.63 28.04 -10.38
N ASP A 139 63.59 28.83 -9.91
CA ASP A 139 64.90 28.97 -10.57
C ASP A 139 65.89 27.84 -10.29
N ARG A 140 65.63 27.02 -9.26
CA ARG A 140 66.52 25.94 -8.83
C ARG A 140 65.86 24.58 -9.04
N ARG A 141 66.67 23.53 -9.19
CA ARG A 141 66.15 22.16 -9.15
C ARG A 141 65.71 21.77 -7.74
N VAL A 142 64.67 20.95 -7.63
CA VAL A 142 64.16 20.41 -6.35
C VAL A 142 64.06 18.89 -6.48
N ILE A 143 64.68 18.17 -5.55
CA ILE A 143 64.67 16.70 -5.52
C ILE A 143 63.79 16.24 -4.36
N PHE A 144 62.86 15.33 -4.65
CA PHE A 144 61.96 14.78 -3.65
C PHE A 144 61.65 13.31 -3.98
N ARG A 145 61.27 12.56 -2.95
CA ARG A 145 60.87 11.16 -3.07
C ARG A 145 59.35 11.05 -3.01
N VAL A 146 58.80 10.17 -3.83
CA VAL A 146 57.39 9.78 -3.80
C VAL A 146 57.31 8.29 -3.49
N GLU A 147 56.47 7.94 -2.53
CA GLU A 147 56.19 6.55 -2.18
C GLU A 147 54.70 6.33 -1.94
N THR A 148 54.21 5.16 -2.35
CA THR A 148 52.87 4.68 -2.01
C THR A 148 52.87 4.09 -0.60
N ILE A 149 51.74 4.22 0.09
CA ILE A 149 51.48 3.71 1.43
C ILE A 149 50.12 3.05 1.39
N ASP A 150 50.06 1.79 1.83
CA ASP A 150 48.84 1.01 1.89
C ASP A 150 47.81 1.65 2.83
N GLY A 151 46.54 1.55 2.46
CA GLY A 151 45.41 2.00 3.27
C GLY A 151 44.47 0.83 3.55
N THR A 152 43.28 0.85 2.96
CA THR A 152 42.45 -0.36 2.85
C THR A 152 42.82 -1.17 1.61
N ALA A 153 43.27 -0.50 0.55
CA ALA A 153 43.90 -1.14 -0.61
C ALA A 153 45.34 -1.56 -0.27
N GLU A 154 45.69 -2.80 -0.59
CA GLU A 154 46.98 -3.44 -0.39
C GLU A 154 47.83 -3.42 -1.68
N ALA A 155 49.11 -3.06 -1.54
CA ALA A 155 50.06 -3.20 -2.63
C ALA A 155 50.11 -4.64 -3.15
N THR A 156 50.17 -4.79 -4.48
CA THR A 156 50.18 -6.05 -5.25
C THR A 156 48.86 -6.79 -5.37
N SER A 157 47.86 -6.46 -4.55
CA SER A 157 46.46 -6.87 -4.78
C SER A 157 45.79 -5.87 -5.72
N ASP A 158 45.72 -4.60 -5.30
CA ASP A 158 44.81 -3.63 -5.94
C ASP A 158 45.58 -2.56 -6.73
N TYR A 159 46.86 -2.36 -6.40
CA TYR A 159 47.74 -1.46 -7.12
C TYR A 159 49.20 -1.88 -7.07
N LYS A 160 50.01 -1.42 -8.03
CA LYS A 160 51.46 -1.68 -8.01
C LYS A 160 52.20 -0.64 -7.16
N PRO A 161 52.99 -1.05 -6.15
CA PRO A 161 53.67 -0.11 -5.27
C PRO A 161 54.71 0.71 -6.03
N LEU A 162 54.71 2.03 -5.79
CA LEU A 162 55.63 2.96 -6.44
C LEU A 162 56.58 3.55 -5.40
N LYS A 163 57.89 3.53 -5.68
CA LYS A 163 58.90 4.18 -4.85
C LYS A 163 59.99 4.79 -5.72
N GLU A 164 59.85 6.08 -6.03
CA GLU A 164 60.72 6.77 -6.98
C GLU A 164 61.20 8.13 -6.45
N THR A 165 62.36 8.55 -6.93
CA THR A 165 62.86 9.92 -6.72
C THR A 165 62.52 10.75 -7.95
N LYS A 166 61.83 11.86 -7.75
CA LYS A 166 61.46 12.82 -8.78
C LYS A 166 62.23 14.12 -8.62
N VAL A 167 62.47 14.80 -9.74
CA VAL A 167 63.22 16.05 -9.79
C VAL A 167 62.39 17.04 -10.58
N PHE A 168 62.15 18.22 -10.01
CA PHE A 168 61.75 19.39 -10.79
C PHE A 168 63.01 20.10 -11.30
N GLU A 169 63.17 20.21 -12.61
CA GLU A 169 64.19 21.06 -13.20
C GLU A 169 63.81 22.55 -13.07
N PRO A 170 64.78 23.48 -13.23
CA PRO A 170 64.48 24.90 -13.21
C PRO A 170 63.37 25.27 -14.20
N LYS A 171 62.39 26.05 -13.72
CA LYS A 171 61.19 26.53 -14.44
C LYS A 171 60.12 25.49 -14.74
N GLU A 172 60.26 24.25 -14.27
CA GLU A 172 59.19 23.26 -14.33
C GLU A 172 58.19 23.49 -13.18
N THR A 173 56.90 23.50 -13.51
CA THR A 173 55.80 23.79 -12.56
C THR A 173 54.86 22.60 -12.35
N LEU A 174 54.89 21.59 -13.21
CA LEU A 174 54.01 20.43 -13.15
C LEU A 174 54.78 19.15 -13.50
N LEU A 175 54.61 18.12 -12.69
CA LEU A 175 55.19 16.80 -12.92
C LEU A 175 54.12 15.71 -12.71
N PRO A 176 53.75 14.93 -13.74
CA PRO A 176 52.80 13.84 -13.60
C PRO A 176 53.46 12.56 -13.08
N ILE A 177 52.70 11.78 -12.32
CA ILE A 177 53.05 10.43 -11.87
C ILE A 177 51.90 9.50 -12.24
N ASP A 178 52.22 8.41 -12.93
CA ASP A 178 51.25 7.37 -13.28
C ASP A 178 51.48 6.17 -12.36
N ILE A 179 50.43 5.68 -11.69
CA ILE A 179 50.45 4.46 -10.86
C ILE A 179 49.52 3.45 -11.52
N GLU A 180 49.99 2.21 -11.65
CA GLU A 180 49.20 1.12 -12.24
C GLU A 180 48.23 0.56 -11.19
N ILE A 181 46.95 0.52 -11.56
CA ILE A 181 45.86 -0.10 -10.79
C ILE A 181 45.68 -1.52 -11.36
N ILE A 182 45.49 -2.49 -10.46
CA ILE A 182 45.23 -3.87 -10.82
C ILE A 182 43.71 -4.01 -10.94
N ASP A 183 43.28 -4.59 -12.05
CA ASP A 183 41.87 -4.81 -12.38
C ASP A 183 41.59 -6.30 -12.26
N ASP A 184 40.69 -6.68 -11.36
CA ASP A 184 40.21 -8.03 -11.23
C ASP A 184 38.71 -8.17 -11.58
N ASN A 185 38.04 -9.21 -11.11
CA ASN A 185 36.60 -9.40 -11.37
C ASN A 185 35.91 -9.85 -10.08
N VAL A 186 36.47 -9.49 -8.93
CA VAL A 186 36.00 -9.82 -7.59
C VAL A 186 35.43 -8.55 -7.01
N TRP A 187 34.15 -8.62 -6.63
CA TRP A 187 33.54 -7.46 -5.99
C TRP A 187 34.21 -7.16 -4.65
N GLU A 188 34.71 -5.94 -4.54
CA GLU A 188 35.30 -5.36 -3.35
C GLU A 188 34.64 -4.00 -3.03
N PRO A 189 34.62 -3.56 -1.76
CA PRO A 189 34.18 -2.21 -1.43
C PRO A 189 35.13 -1.15 -2.02
N ASP A 190 34.72 0.13 -2.04
CA ASP A 190 35.65 1.21 -2.42
C ASP A 190 36.85 1.24 -1.47
N GLU A 191 38.05 1.17 -2.03
CA GLU A 191 39.29 1.10 -1.26
C GLU A 191 40.17 2.34 -1.45
N VAL A 192 41.05 2.57 -0.49
CA VAL A 192 41.93 3.74 -0.48
C VAL A 192 43.37 3.36 -0.22
N PHE A 193 44.28 4.01 -0.93
CA PHE A 193 45.70 4.04 -0.62
C PHE A 193 46.23 5.48 -0.64
N PHE A 194 47.41 5.69 -0.08
CA PHE A 194 47.98 7.03 0.07
C PHE A 194 49.29 7.15 -0.68
N ILE A 195 49.57 8.36 -1.15
CA ILE A 195 50.86 8.67 -1.77
C ILE A 195 51.47 9.82 -1.01
N ARG A 196 52.68 9.60 -0.49
CA ARG A 196 53.41 10.57 0.30
C ARG A 196 54.61 11.09 -0.44
N MET A 197 54.82 12.40 -0.31
CA MET A 197 56.01 13.09 -0.76
C MET A 197 56.94 13.41 0.41
N THR A 198 58.24 13.17 0.23
CA THR A 198 59.29 13.53 1.20
C THR A 198 60.40 14.30 0.49
N LEU A 199 60.84 15.43 1.06
CA LEU A 199 61.97 16.19 0.54
C LEU A 199 63.30 15.51 0.91
N GLU A 200 64.25 15.50 -0.02
CA GLU A 200 65.64 15.17 0.29
C GLU A 200 66.29 16.27 1.16
N PRO A 201 67.29 15.95 1.99
CA PRO A 201 67.99 16.94 2.79
C PRO A 201 68.67 18.02 1.92
N ASP A 202 68.88 19.22 2.51
CA ASP A 202 69.55 20.38 1.90
C ASP A 202 68.84 21.04 0.68
N GLN A 203 67.55 20.79 0.47
CA GLN A 203 66.75 21.48 -0.55
C GLN A 203 66.15 22.81 -0.03
N GLN A 204 66.18 23.88 -0.85
CA GLN A 204 65.49 25.16 -0.56
C GLN A 204 64.01 25.12 -0.98
N ALA A 205 63.32 24.05 -0.60
CA ALA A 205 61.90 23.84 -0.89
C ALA A 205 61.15 23.49 0.40
N VAL A 206 59.84 23.74 0.41
CA VAL A 206 58.92 23.36 1.47
C VAL A 206 57.75 22.58 0.87
N LEU A 207 57.19 21.66 1.64
CA LEU A 207 55.96 20.99 1.26
C LEU A 207 54.77 21.95 1.48
N GLY A 208 53.84 21.98 0.53
CA GLY A 208 52.63 22.80 0.58
C GLY A 208 51.52 22.22 1.46
N LYS A 209 50.27 22.58 1.17
CA LYS A 209 49.08 22.15 1.91
C LYS A 209 48.82 20.65 1.75
N HIS A 210 49.24 20.08 0.62
CA HIS A 210 48.98 18.68 0.27
C HIS A 210 50.27 17.88 0.04
N PRO A 211 51.01 17.50 1.12
CA PRO A 211 52.19 16.62 1.04
C PRO A 211 51.85 15.13 0.88
N VAL A 212 50.60 14.78 1.12
CA VAL A 212 50.02 13.45 0.95
C VAL A 212 48.73 13.62 0.16
N THR A 213 48.48 12.72 -0.78
CA THR A 213 47.21 12.63 -1.51
C THR A 213 46.61 11.24 -1.33
N GLN A 214 45.29 11.18 -1.23
CA GLN A 214 44.54 9.94 -1.13
C GLN A 214 44.04 9.53 -2.52
N VAL A 215 44.28 8.29 -2.90
CA VAL A 215 43.65 7.69 -4.09
C VAL A 215 42.56 6.74 -3.63
N THR A 216 41.35 6.94 -4.13
CA THR A 216 40.24 6.01 -3.96
C THR A 216 40.10 5.18 -5.24
N ILE A 217 40.20 3.86 -5.11
CA ILE A 217 39.88 2.91 -6.17
C ILE A 217 38.37 2.63 -6.06
N LEU A 218 37.64 3.00 -7.11
CA LEU A 218 36.22 2.73 -7.23
C LEU A 218 36.08 1.38 -7.94
N ASN A 219 35.55 0.40 -7.24
CA ASN A 219 35.25 -0.91 -7.80
C ASN A 219 34.09 -0.77 -8.80
N ASP A 220 34.25 -1.32 -10.00
CA ASP A 220 33.20 -1.32 -11.03
C ASP A 220 32.60 -2.69 -11.33
N ASP A 221 32.91 -3.70 -10.51
CA ASP A 221 32.27 -5.00 -10.55
C ASP A 221 30.88 -4.94 -9.94
N GLU A 222 29.91 -5.54 -10.62
CA GLU A 222 28.56 -5.67 -10.10
C GLU A 222 28.29 -7.16 -9.76
N PRO A 223 28.26 -7.54 -8.46
CA PRO A 223 28.01 -8.93 -8.07
C PRO A 223 26.56 -9.34 -8.34
N GLY A 224 25.68 -8.37 -8.58
CA GLY A 224 24.32 -8.60 -9.00
C GLY A 224 23.36 -9.00 -7.88
N THR A 225 22.18 -9.43 -8.31
CA THR A 225 21.02 -9.70 -7.48
C THR A 225 20.54 -11.13 -7.71
N ILE A 226 20.46 -11.92 -6.65
CA ILE A 226 19.99 -13.30 -6.66
C ILE A 226 18.51 -13.39 -6.30
N GLN A 227 17.73 -14.08 -7.13
CA GLN A 227 16.31 -14.34 -6.87
C GLN A 227 15.82 -15.62 -7.55
N PHE A 228 14.67 -16.14 -7.14
CA PHE A 228 14.01 -17.21 -7.87
C PHE A 228 13.47 -16.72 -9.23
N ALA A 229 13.50 -17.58 -10.24
CA ALA A 229 12.96 -17.26 -11.58
C ALA A 229 11.44 -17.01 -11.53
N ASN A 230 10.73 -17.75 -10.66
CA ASN A 230 9.28 -17.71 -10.54
C ASN A 230 8.87 -17.68 -9.05
N PRO A 231 7.75 -17.02 -8.70
CA PRO A 231 7.24 -17.00 -7.33
C PRO A 231 6.65 -18.34 -6.88
N SER A 232 6.29 -19.21 -7.84
CA SER A 232 5.81 -20.55 -7.57
C SER A 232 6.24 -21.55 -8.64
N PHE A 233 6.40 -22.79 -8.23
CA PHE A 233 6.71 -23.93 -9.08
C PHE A 233 5.70 -25.05 -8.84
N LEU A 234 5.29 -25.73 -9.90
CA LEU A 234 4.34 -26.83 -9.85
C LEU A 234 5.04 -28.11 -10.27
N PHE A 235 5.04 -29.11 -9.39
CA PHE A 235 5.58 -30.43 -9.67
C PHE A 235 4.53 -31.50 -9.38
N LYS A 236 4.63 -32.60 -10.10
CA LYS A 236 3.86 -33.81 -9.79
C LYS A 236 4.59 -34.58 -8.70
N GLU A 237 3.84 -35.29 -7.88
CA GLU A 237 4.39 -36.18 -6.86
C GLU A 237 5.35 -37.23 -7.47
N SER A 238 4.99 -37.76 -8.64
CA SER A 238 5.80 -38.71 -9.42
C SER A 238 7.09 -38.17 -10.05
N VAL A 239 7.44 -36.87 -9.89
CA VAL A 239 8.64 -36.28 -10.52
C VAL A 239 9.95 -36.77 -9.87
N GLY A 240 9.90 -37.17 -8.60
CA GLY A 240 11.06 -37.60 -7.81
C GLY A 240 12.05 -36.49 -7.41
N CYS A 241 12.40 -35.58 -8.34
CA CYS A 241 13.30 -34.45 -8.07
C CYS A 241 12.77 -33.14 -8.68
N ALA A 242 12.47 -32.17 -7.82
CA ALA A 242 12.06 -30.83 -8.18
C ALA A 242 13.28 -29.94 -8.44
N GLN A 243 13.38 -29.40 -9.65
CA GLN A 243 14.45 -28.47 -10.05
C GLN A 243 13.94 -27.03 -10.01
N ILE A 244 14.37 -26.28 -9.00
CA ILE A 244 13.96 -24.90 -8.76
C ILE A 244 15.02 -23.96 -9.32
N LYS A 245 14.63 -23.14 -10.30
CA LYS A 245 15.56 -22.22 -10.97
C LYS A 245 15.79 -20.94 -10.16
N VAL A 246 17.07 -20.63 -9.93
CA VAL A 246 17.57 -19.39 -9.32
C VAL A 246 18.31 -18.59 -10.39
N GLU A 247 18.05 -17.29 -10.46
CA GLU A 247 18.61 -16.36 -11.44
C GLU A 247 19.41 -15.25 -10.76
N ARG A 248 20.55 -14.92 -11.37
CA ARG A 248 21.42 -13.80 -11.07
C ARG A 248 21.16 -12.70 -12.10
N SER A 249 20.86 -11.49 -11.64
CA SER A 249 20.47 -10.35 -12.49
C SER A 249 21.15 -9.06 -12.04
N ASN A 250 21.26 -8.05 -12.91
CA ASN A 250 21.89 -6.75 -12.61
C ASN A 250 23.35 -6.85 -12.13
N GLY A 251 24.13 -7.74 -12.75
CA GLY A 251 25.53 -7.99 -12.41
C GLY A 251 25.89 -9.48 -12.47
N CYS A 252 27.08 -9.81 -12.95
CA CYS A 252 27.56 -11.20 -13.04
C CYS A 252 29.01 -11.37 -12.58
N ASP A 253 29.56 -10.37 -11.89
CA ASP A 253 30.98 -10.29 -11.58
C ASP A 253 31.29 -10.92 -10.22
N GLY A 254 32.42 -11.60 -10.10
CA GLY A 254 32.77 -12.33 -8.89
C GLY A 254 31.97 -13.61 -8.62
N ARG A 255 32.50 -14.37 -7.65
CA ARG A 255 31.92 -15.61 -7.15
C ARG A 255 30.99 -15.31 -5.98
N ILE A 256 29.74 -15.77 -6.06
CA ILE A 256 28.73 -15.55 -5.02
C ILE A 256 28.16 -16.87 -4.53
N VAL A 257 27.79 -16.90 -3.24
CA VAL A 257 27.22 -18.09 -2.59
C VAL A 257 25.90 -17.70 -1.96
N ALA A 258 24.80 -18.32 -2.43
CA ALA A 258 23.47 -18.08 -1.87
C ALA A 258 23.00 -19.30 -1.09
N LYS A 259 22.64 -19.11 0.18
CA LYS A 259 22.14 -20.18 1.05
C LYS A 259 20.63 -20.24 1.00
N TRP A 260 20.10 -21.45 0.95
CA TRP A 260 18.67 -21.70 0.87
C TRP A 260 18.23 -22.76 1.87
N LYS A 261 16.95 -22.73 2.23
CA LYS A 261 16.32 -23.72 3.11
C LYS A 261 14.87 -23.95 2.70
N THR A 262 14.38 -25.15 2.97
CA THR A 262 12.95 -25.47 2.88
C THR A 262 12.22 -25.17 4.18
N LYS A 263 10.92 -24.93 4.08
CA LYS A 263 10.02 -24.71 5.20
C LYS A 263 8.64 -25.28 4.91
N ASP A 264 8.14 -26.04 5.87
CA ASP A 264 6.83 -26.69 5.79
C ASP A 264 5.69 -25.66 5.80
N ILE A 265 4.66 -25.90 4.97
CA ILE A 265 3.37 -25.20 5.05
C ILE A 265 2.25 -26.23 5.21
N THR A 266 1.94 -26.95 4.14
CA THR A 266 0.98 -28.06 4.13
C THR A 266 1.71 -29.38 3.92
N ALA A 267 2.66 -29.40 2.98
CA ALA A 267 3.64 -30.47 2.87
C ALA A 267 4.64 -30.42 4.03
N VAL A 268 4.91 -31.58 4.61
CA VAL A 268 5.75 -31.83 5.78
C VAL A 268 7.08 -32.48 5.34
N GLY A 269 8.18 -31.81 5.67
CA GLY A 269 9.52 -32.30 5.42
C GLY A 269 9.80 -33.65 6.09
N GLY A 270 10.21 -34.64 5.30
CA GLY A 270 10.46 -36.01 5.70
C GLY A 270 9.33 -36.98 5.32
N ARG A 271 8.11 -36.49 5.10
CA ARG A 271 6.98 -37.26 4.58
C ARG A 271 6.81 -37.02 3.08
N ASP A 272 6.55 -35.77 2.68
CA ASP A 272 6.10 -35.42 1.32
C ASP A 272 7.28 -34.92 0.44
N TYR A 273 8.30 -34.36 1.08
CA TYR A 273 9.55 -33.98 0.43
C TYR A 273 10.74 -34.12 1.39
N GLU A 274 11.97 -34.13 0.87
CA GLU A 274 13.16 -34.18 1.72
C GLU A 274 13.51 -32.78 2.25
N ASN A 275 13.37 -32.57 3.56
CA ASN A 275 13.71 -31.30 4.21
C ASN A 275 15.22 -31.04 4.04
N THR A 276 15.55 -30.03 3.25
CA THR A 276 16.92 -29.77 2.79
C THR A 276 17.29 -28.31 2.94
N SER A 277 18.56 -28.09 3.25
CA SER A 277 19.18 -26.78 3.24
C SER A 277 20.54 -26.90 2.58
N GLY A 278 20.90 -25.93 1.76
CA GLY A 278 22.13 -25.99 0.98
C GLY A 278 22.61 -24.63 0.54
N GLU A 279 23.67 -24.65 -0.25
CA GLU A 279 24.28 -23.46 -0.82
C GLU A 279 24.33 -23.63 -2.34
N VAL A 280 23.97 -22.57 -3.06
CA VAL A 280 24.13 -22.50 -4.52
C VAL A 280 25.25 -21.51 -4.82
N VAL A 281 26.27 -22.01 -5.51
CA VAL A 281 27.45 -21.23 -5.89
C VAL A 281 27.29 -20.79 -7.34
N PHE A 282 27.42 -19.49 -7.58
CA PHE A 282 27.56 -18.92 -8.92
C PHE A 282 28.99 -18.45 -9.09
N GLU A 283 29.65 -18.94 -10.13
CA GLU A 283 30.95 -18.46 -10.58
C GLU A 283 30.79 -17.19 -11.44
N HIS A 284 31.91 -16.51 -11.74
CA HIS A 284 31.90 -15.32 -12.60
C HIS A 284 31.26 -15.63 -13.97
N GLY A 285 30.33 -14.77 -14.40
CA GLY A 285 29.59 -14.92 -15.65
C GLY A 285 28.42 -15.92 -15.61
N GLU A 286 28.18 -16.62 -14.50
CA GLU A 286 27.04 -17.55 -14.39
C GLU A 286 25.74 -16.79 -14.04
N LEU A 287 24.71 -16.95 -14.87
CA LEU A 287 23.43 -16.25 -14.70
C LEU A 287 22.33 -17.10 -14.05
N THR A 288 22.43 -18.44 -14.10
CA THR A 288 21.36 -19.33 -13.62
C THR A 288 21.91 -20.60 -12.99
N LYS A 289 21.30 -21.04 -11.89
CA LYS A 289 21.55 -22.34 -11.24
C LYS A 289 20.23 -23.01 -10.84
N MET A 290 20.27 -24.32 -10.64
CA MET A 290 19.13 -25.11 -10.19
C MET A 290 19.37 -25.60 -8.76
N ILE A 291 18.35 -25.48 -7.92
CA ILE A 291 18.26 -26.14 -6.62
C ILE A 291 17.47 -27.44 -6.82
N GLU A 292 18.01 -28.56 -6.36
CA GLU A 292 17.39 -29.87 -6.49
C GLU A 292 16.82 -30.32 -5.14
N ILE A 293 15.53 -30.62 -5.10
CA ILE A 293 14.82 -31.09 -3.90
C ILE A 293 14.11 -32.38 -4.24
N ASN A 294 14.35 -33.44 -3.48
CA ASN A 294 13.67 -34.72 -3.70
C ASN A 294 12.24 -34.65 -3.18
N ILE A 295 11.28 -34.99 -4.05
CA ILE A 295 9.87 -35.16 -3.71
C ILE A 295 9.65 -36.66 -3.45
N LYS A 296 8.95 -36.97 -2.36
CA LYS A 296 8.60 -38.35 -2.02
C LYS A 296 7.23 -38.65 -2.61
N ASP A 297 7.12 -39.84 -3.19
CA ASP A 297 5.92 -40.34 -3.85
C ASP A 297 5.34 -41.45 -2.97
N ASP A 298 4.12 -41.23 -2.46
CA ASP A 298 3.38 -42.24 -1.72
C ASP A 298 2.08 -42.65 -2.42
N LEU A 299 1.40 -43.68 -1.92
CA LEU A 299 0.23 -44.27 -2.58
C LEU A 299 -1.10 -43.81 -1.95
N GLU A 300 -1.04 -42.85 -1.03
CA GLU A 300 -2.22 -42.27 -0.39
C GLU A 300 -2.67 -41.05 -1.20
N PHE A 301 -3.98 -40.92 -1.41
CA PHE A 301 -4.48 -39.74 -2.11
C PHE A 301 -4.48 -38.55 -1.17
N GLU A 302 -3.62 -37.59 -1.50
CA GLU A 302 -3.51 -36.33 -0.79
C GLU A 302 -4.02 -35.16 -1.66
N LYS A 303 -4.45 -34.09 -0.98
CA LYS A 303 -4.80 -32.85 -1.69
C LYS A 303 -3.51 -32.17 -2.15
N ASP A 304 -3.61 -31.25 -3.11
CA ASP A 304 -2.46 -30.42 -3.50
C ASP A 304 -1.79 -29.78 -2.27
N GLU A 305 -0.55 -30.18 -2.03
CA GLU A 305 0.24 -29.72 -0.90
C GLU A 305 1.30 -28.74 -1.37
N ASN A 306 1.78 -27.90 -0.46
CA ASN A 306 2.81 -26.92 -0.75
C ASN A 306 3.79 -26.74 0.41
N PHE A 307 5.02 -26.42 0.04
CA PHE A 307 6.09 -26.00 0.93
C PHE A 307 6.78 -24.75 0.37
N GLU A 308 7.51 -24.04 1.23
CA GLU A 308 8.19 -22.80 0.92
C GLU A 308 9.70 -23.06 0.81
N VAL A 309 10.35 -22.45 -0.19
CA VAL A 309 11.82 -22.42 -0.30
C VAL A 309 12.29 -20.98 -0.16
N ASP A 310 13.14 -20.74 0.83
CA ASP A 310 13.64 -19.42 1.21
C ASP A 310 15.12 -19.28 0.83
N LEU A 311 15.47 -18.20 0.14
CA LEU A 311 16.85 -17.70 0.09
C LEU A 311 17.12 -16.90 1.36
N VAL A 312 18.11 -17.35 2.14
CA VAL A 312 18.37 -16.85 3.50
C VAL A 312 19.41 -15.74 3.49
N GLU A 313 20.60 -16.08 2.99
CA GLU A 313 21.75 -15.18 2.94
C GLU A 313 22.51 -15.37 1.64
N VAL A 314 23.18 -14.30 1.21
CA VAL A 314 24.03 -14.26 0.02
C VAL A 314 25.35 -13.64 0.44
N ASP A 315 26.43 -14.37 0.16
CA ASP A 315 27.81 -13.93 0.34
C ASP A 315 28.40 -13.47 -1.00
N GLY A 316 29.47 -12.66 -0.95
CA GLY A 316 30.16 -12.14 -2.14
C GLY A 316 29.56 -10.85 -2.72
N GLY A 317 29.01 -9.98 -1.87
CA GLY A 317 28.54 -8.63 -2.27
C GLY A 317 27.19 -8.57 -2.98
N ALA A 318 26.67 -9.71 -3.46
CA ALA A 318 25.38 -9.76 -4.13
C ALA A 318 24.20 -9.50 -3.16
N LYS A 319 23.10 -8.99 -3.73
CA LYS A 319 21.88 -8.67 -2.97
C LYS A 319 20.78 -9.71 -3.25
N LEU A 320 19.90 -9.92 -2.29
CA LEU A 320 18.67 -10.69 -2.53
C LEU A 320 17.66 -9.83 -3.29
N GLY A 321 17.08 -10.39 -4.36
CA GLY A 321 16.07 -9.73 -5.18
C GLY A 321 14.67 -9.76 -4.57
N LYS A 322 13.69 -9.37 -5.38
CA LYS A 322 12.28 -9.29 -4.94
C LYS A 322 11.72 -10.67 -4.61
N LEU A 323 12.09 -11.68 -5.40
CA LEU A 323 11.66 -13.06 -5.24
C LEU A 323 12.66 -13.85 -4.39
N LYS A 324 12.68 -13.55 -3.08
CA LYS A 324 13.52 -14.26 -2.09
C LYS A 324 12.90 -15.56 -1.55
N ARG A 325 11.62 -15.79 -1.85
CA ARG A 325 10.86 -16.98 -1.46
C ARG A 325 10.05 -17.48 -2.65
N CYS A 326 9.98 -18.79 -2.82
CA CYS A 326 9.08 -19.40 -3.79
C CYS A 326 8.24 -20.49 -3.11
N VAL A 327 7.03 -20.68 -3.61
CA VAL A 327 6.13 -21.75 -3.15
C VAL A 327 6.19 -22.89 -4.14
N VAL A 328 6.53 -24.08 -3.65
CA VAL A 328 6.48 -25.30 -4.44
C VAL A 328 5.17 -26.00 -4.14
N THR A 329 4.40 -26.31 -5.17
CA THR A 329 3.14 -27.06 -5.06
C THR A 329 3.31 -28.45 -5.66
N ILE A 330 3.03 -29.47 -4.86
CA ILE A 330 3.02 -30.88 -5.23
C ILE A 330 1.59 -31.24 -5.60
N VAL A 331 1.40 -31.70 -6.83
CA VAL A 331 0.10 -32.15 -7.35
C VAL A 331 0.10 -33.66 -7.39
N ASN A 332 -0.92 -34.26 -6.77
CA ASN A 332 -1.12 -35.70 -6.81
C ASN A 332 -1.61 -36.12 -8.22
N ASP A 333 -1.02 -37.16 -8.79
CA ASP A 333 -1.43 -37.71 -10.08
C ASP A 333 -1.83 -39.19 -10.05
N ASP A 334 -2.23 -39.68 -8.87
CA ASP A 334 -2.70 -41.04 -8.66
C ASP A 334 -4.13 -41.27 -9.16
N GLU A 335 -4.21 -41.82 -10.37
CA GLU A 335 -5.43 -41.98 -11.15
C GLU A 335 -6.47 -42.98 -10.54
N PHE A 336 -6.10 -43.76 -9.51
CA PHE A 336 -6.97 -44.78 -8.91
C PHE A 336 -7.82 -44.27 -7.74
N ALA A 337 -7.33 -43.28 -6.98
CA ALA A 337 -8.07 -42.73 -5.85
C ALA A 337 -9.21 -41.79 -6.25
N GLY A 338 -9.07 -41.10 -7.39
CA GLY A 338 -10.14 -40.27 -7.96
C GLY A 338 -11.42 -41.05 -8.34
N PHE A 339 -11.37 -42.39 -8.44
CA PHE A 339 -12.58 -43.22 -8.61
C PHE A 339 -13.37 -43.40 -7.30
N VAL A 340 -12.68 -43.55 -6.17
CA VAL A 340 -13.29 -43.68 -4.84
C VAL A 340 -13.80 -42.33 -4.35
N ASP A 341 -13.06 -41.25 -4.62
CA ASP A 341 -13.48 -39.88 -4.30
C ASP A 341 -14.68 -39.42 -5.12
N ARG A 342 -14.87 -39.86 -6.37
CA ARG A 342 -16.11 -39.57 -7.13
C ARG A 342 -17.35 -40.20 -6.49
N ILE A 343 -17.22 -41.35 -5.85
CA ILE A 343 -18.31 -42.00 -5.11
C ILE A 343 -18.52 -41.28 -3.76
N ALA A 344 -17.43 -40.85 -3.10
CA ALA A 344 -17.46 -40.07 -1.87
C ALA A 344 -18.04 -38.65 -2.08
N ASP A 345 -17.74 -38.01 -3.19
CA ASP A 345 -18.28 -36.71 -3.63
C ASP A 345 -19.74 -36.83 -4.03
N LEU A 346 -20.15 -37.95 -4.65
CA LEU A 346 -21.58 -38.21 -4.91
C LEU A 346 -22.36 -38.45 -3.61
N THR A 347 -21.70 -38.94 -2.55
CA THR A 347 -22.29 -39.09 -1.22
C THR A 347 -22.22 -37.81 -0.39
N ASN A 348 -21.17 -37.00 -0.52
CA ASN A 348 -21.00 -35.69 0.13
C ASN A 348 -21.87 -34.61 -0.52
N ALA A 349 -22.10 -34.64 -1.84
CA ALA A 349 -23.03 -33.73 -2.51
C ALA A 349 -24.48 -33.94 -2.04
N ASN A 350 -24.84 -35.16 -1.59
CA ASN A 350 -26.12 -35.43 -0.92
C ASN A 350 -26.11 -35.06 0.57
N LEU A 351 -24.95 -34.83 1.18
CA LEU A 351 -24.78 -34.37 2.56
C LEU A 351 -24.65 -32.84 2.66
N ASP A 352 -24.18 -32.17 1.61
CA ASP A 352 -24.20 -30.71 1.46
C ASP A 352 -25.59 -30.15 1.22
N ALA A 353 -26.49 -30.94 0.62
CA ALA A 353 -27.93 -30.67 0.65
C ALA A 353 -28.51 -30.64 2.09
N LEU A 354 -27.77 -31.14 3.09
CA LEU A 354 -28.14 -31.12 4.52
C LEU A 354 -27.27 -30.18 5.37
N ARG A 355 -26.26 -29.49 4.81
CA ARG A 355 -25.46 -28.46 5.50
C ARG A 355 -25.86 -27.04 5.07
N VAL A 356 -27.15 -26.74 5.19
CA VAL A 356 -27.64 -25.36 5.29
C VAL A 356 -27.28 -24.82 6.67
N GLY A 357 -26.38 -23.83 6.75
CA GLY A 357 -26.32 -22.93 7.91
C GLY A 357 -24.93 -22.67 8.49
N LYS A 358 -24.18 -21.73 7.90
CA LYS A 358 -23.22 -20.89 8.64
C LYS A 358 -22.80 -19.58 7.97
N GLN A 359 -23.41 -19.19 6.86
CA GLN A 359 -23.45 -17.79 6.47
C GLN A 359 -24.73 -17.20 7.04
N THR A 360 -24.63 -16.02 7.66
CA THR A 360 -25.84 -15.29 8.05
C THR A 360 -26.63 -14.99 6.79
N TRP A 361 -27.95 -15.19 6.81
CA TRP A 361 -28.84 -14.81 5.70
C TRP A 361 -28.58 -13.39 5.20
N ALA A 362 -28.22 -12.48 6.12
CA ALA A 362 -27.81 -11.12 5.80
C ALA A 362 -26.59 -11.03 4.87
N LYS A 363 -25.55 -11.85 5.08
CA LYS A 363 -24.35 -11.85 4.22
C LYS A 363 -24.63 -12.43 2.84
N GLN A 364 -25.40 -13.51 2.79
CA GLN A 364 -25.79 -14.12 1.51
C GLN A 364 -26.64 -13.15 0.68
N PHE A 365 -27.51 -12.38 1.35
CA PHE A 365 -28.30 -11.34 0.70
C PHE A 365 -27.44 -10.15 0.24
N GLU A 366 -26.49 -9.71 1.07
CA GLU A 366 -25.56 -8.61 0.75
C GLU A 366 -24.67 -8.93 -0.46
N GLU A 367 -24.10 -10.14 -0.53
CA GLU A 367 -23.26 -10.59 -1.64
C GLU A 367 -24.06 -10.75 -2.95
N ALA A 368 -25.29 -11.25 -2.85
CA ALA A 368 -26.20 -11.37 -3.98
C ALA A 368 -26.57 -9.98 -4.54
N LEU A 369 -26.88 -9.01 -3.67
CA LEU A 369 -27.17 -7.63 -4.09
C LEU A 369 -25.95 -6.96 -4.71
N ASN A 370 -24.77 -7.10 -4.12
CA ASN A 370 -23.53 -6.51 -4.64
C ASN A 370 -23.18 -7.02 -6.05
N SER A 371 -23.49 -8.28 -6.34
CA SER A 371 -23.30 -8.88 -7.66
C SER A 371 -24.25 -8.29 -8.72
N ILE A 372 -25.49 -7.97 -8.34
CA ILE A 372 -26.48 -7.32 -9.23
C ILE A 372 -26.06 -5.87 -9.52
N PHE A 373 -25.57 -5.14 -8.52
CA PHE A 373 -25.14 -3.75 -8.69
C PHE A 373 -23.82 -3.60 -9.45
N ALA A 374 -23.03 -4.66 -9.61
CA ALA A 374 -21.83 -4.67 -10.47
C ALA A 374 -22.15 -4.53 -11.98
N LEU A 375 -23.40 -4.77 -12.38
CA LEU A 375 -23.87 -4.59 -13.75
C LEU A 375 -24.13 -3.12 -14.12
N ILE A 376 -24.10 -2.19 -13.15
CA ILE A 376 -24.35 -0.77 -13.40
C ILE A 376 -23.08 -0.12 -13.98
N PRO A 377 -23.12 0.39 -15.23
CA PRO A 377 -21.97 1.01 -15.87
C PRO A 377 -21.62 2.37 -15.23
N PRO A 378 -20.35 2.81 -15.28
CA PRO A 378 -19.93 4.07 -14.68
C PRO A 378 -20.64 5.29 -15.32
N ALA A 379 -21.01 6.26 -14.49
CA ALA A 379 -21.74 7.48 -14.88
C ALA A 379 -20.98 8.40 -15.86
N THR A 380 -19.70 8.14 -16.11
CA THR A 380 -18.90 8.84 -17.12
C THR A 380 -19.24 8.41 -18.55
N ILE A 381 -19.89 7.26 -18.72
CA ILE A 381 -20.29 6.77 -20.04
C ILE A 381 -21.59 7.48 -20.45
N TRP A 382 -21.55 8.12 -21.61
CA TRP A 382 -22.69 8.73 -22.28
C TRP A 382 -23.43 9.78 -21.42
N GLY A 383 -22.68 10.59 -20.67
CA GLY A 383 -23.23 11.64 -19.82
C GLY A 383 -24.13 11.10 -18.69
N GLY A 384 -23.98 9.84 -18.31
CA GLY A 384 -24.72 9.21 -17.22
C GLY A 384 -26.04 8.55 -17.64
N TRP A 385 -26.49 8.72 -18.89
CA TRP A 385 -27.76 8.13 -19.36
C TRP A 385 -27.74 6.60 -19.37
N LEU A 386 -26.61 6.00 -19.73
CA LEU A 386 -26.48 4.53 -19.71
C LEU A 386 -26.55 3.98 -18.28
N CYS A 387 -25.88 4.64 -17.34
CA CYS A 387 -25.95 4.32 -15.92
C CYS A 387 -27.38 4.45 -15.41
N PHE A 388 -28.07 5.53 -15.78
CA PHE A 388 -29.46 5.82 -15.37
C PHE A 388 -30.46 4.77 -15.86
N ILE A 389 -30.41 4.36 -17.13
CA ILE A 389 -31.35 3.38 -17.67
C ILE A 389 -31.10 1.99 -17.05
N VAL A 390 -29.84 1.56 -16.96
CA VAL A 390 -29.49 0.26 -16.39
C VAL A 390 -29.85 0.19 -14.92
N SER A 391 -29.58 1.25 -14.14
CA SER A 391 -29.95 1.30 -12.72
C SER A 391 -31.48 1.26 -12.54
N LEU A 392 -32.24 1.96 -13.39
CA LEU A 392 -33.70 1.98 -13.37
C LEU A 392 -34.31 0.60 -13.70
N CYS A 393 -33.73 -0.14 -14.65
CA CYS A 393 -34.12 -1.53 -14.92
C CYS A 393 -33.82 -2.46 -13.74
N CYS A 394 -32.64 -2.33 -13.12
CA CYS A 394 -32.27 -3.14 -11.95
C CYS A 394 -33.18 -2.86 -10.75
N ILE A 395 -33.50 -1.60 -10.48
CA ILE A 395 -34.44 -1.20 -9.42
C ILE A 395 -35.82 -1.80 -9.70
N GLY A 396 -36.33 -1.66 -10.93
CA GLY A 396 -37.63 -2.23 -11.32
C GLY A 396 -37.71 -3.75 -11.10
N LEU A 397 -36.68 -4.49 -11.52
CA LEU A 397 -36.61 -5.94 -11.32
C LEU A 397 -36.56 -6.31 -9.83
N LEU A 398 -35.74 -5.60 -9.05
CA LEU A 398 -35.61 -5.83 -7.62
C LEU A 398 -36.92 -5.53 -6.88
N THR A 399 -37.59 -4.43 -7.21
CA THR A 399 -38.89 -4.08 -6.61
C THR A 399 -39.97 -5.12 -6.93
N ALA A 400 -39.97 -5.70 -8.13
CA ALA A 400 -40.89 -6.78 -8.49
C ALA A 400 -40.65 -8.04 -7.66
N ILE A 401 -39.38 -8.47 -7.54
CA ILE A 401 -39.00 -9.64 -6.74
C ILE A 401 -39.36 -9.43 -5.26
N VAL A 402 -39.04 -8.27 -4.68
CA VAL A 402 -39.34 -7.97 -3.28
C VAL A 402 -40.85 -7.92 -3.03
N ALA A 403 -41.63 -7.34 -3.95
CA ALA A 403 -43.09 -7.31 -3.85
C ALA A 403 -43.70 -8.72 -3.89
N ASP A 404 -43.25 -9.57 -4.82
CA ASP A 404 -43.73 -10.95 -4.93
C ASP A 404 -43.36 -11.79 -3.70
N LEU A 405 -42.13 -11.64 -3.19
CA LEU A 405 -41.70 -12.30 -1.96
C LEU A 405 -42.51 -11.83 -0.75
N ALA A 406 -42.77 -10.53 -0.64
CA ALA A 406 -43.59 -9.98 0.43
C ALA A 406 -45.03 -10.49 0.38
N ASN A 407 -45.63 -10.61 -0.80
CA ASN A 407 -46.95 -11.20 -0.99
C ASN A 407 -46.98 -12.68 -0.59
N ILE A 408 -46.01 -13.48 -1.03
CA ILE A 408 -45.90 -14.90 -0.68
C ILE A 408 -45.72 -15.08 0.84
N PHE A 409 -44.85 -14.28 1.44
CA PHE A 409 -44.62 -14.29 2.88
C PHE A 409 -45.87 -13.87 3.67
N GLY A 410 -46.56 -12.83 3.19
CA GLY A 410 -47.84 -12.40 3.71
C GLY A 410 -48.88 -13.52 3.73
N CYS A 411 -49.04 -14.21 2.59
CA CYS A 411 -49.91 -15.37 2.48
C CYS A 411 -49.52 -16.52 3.43
N LEU A 412 -48.22 -16.75 3.64
CA LEU A 412 -47.73 -17.81 4.51
C LEU A 412 -48.05 -17.54 6.00
N ILE A 413 -47.98 -16.29 6.43
CA ILE A 413 -48.24 -15.87 7.81
C ILE A 413 -49.73 -15.57 8.06
N GLY A 414 -50.52 -15.40 7.00
CA GLY A 414 -51.91 -14.97 7.10
C GLY A 414 -52.07 -13.48 7.35
N LEU A 415 -51.10 -12.67 6.88
CA LEU A 415 -51.20 -11.22 6.91
C LEU A 415 -51.92 -10.71 5.66
N GLU A 416 -52.79 -9.71 5.82
CA GLU A 416 -53.45 -9.08 4.67
C GLU A 416 -52.44 -8.32 3.80
N PRO A 417 -52.62 -8.30 2.46
CA PRO A 417 -51.69 -7.66 1.53
C PRO A 417 -51.35 -6.22 1.91
N GLU A 418 -52.32 -5.46 2.38
CA GLU A 418 -52.15 -4.06 2.79
C GLU A 418 -51.21 -3.94 4.02
N VAL A 419 -51.34 -4.83 5.01
CA VAL A 419 -50.48 -4.86 6.20
C VAL A 419 -49.05 -5.25 5.84
N THR A 420 -48.89 -6.22 4.94
CA THR A 420 -47.57 -6.68 4.47
C THR A 420 -46.85 -5.60 3.68
N ALA A 421 -47.59 -4.85 2.86
CA ALA A 421 -47.07 -3.73 2.09
C ALA A 421 -46.59 -2.59 3.02
N ILE A 422 -47.37 -2.23 4.04
CA ILE A 422 -47.03 -1.16 5.00
C ILE A 422 -45.81 -1.52 5.86
N THR A 423 -45.68 -2.79 6.25
CA THR A 423 -44.66 -3.22 7.24
C THR A 423 -43.36 -3.69 6.63
N PHE A 424 -43.42 -4.51 5.58
CA PHE A 424 -42.23 -5.13 4.99
C PHE A 424 -41.77 -4.40 3.73
N VAL A 425 -42.69 -4.09 2.81
CA VAL A 425 -42.33 -3.46 1.54
C VAL A 425 -41.91 -2.00 1.76
N ALA A 426 -42.74 -1.21 2.46
CA ALA A 426 -42.46 0.21 2.67
C ALA A 426 -41.20 0.44 3.54
N LEU A 427 -40.95 -0.42 4.53
CA LEU A 427 -39.72 -0.37 5.34
C LEU A 427 -38.49 -0.77 4.52
N GLY A 428 -38.62 -1.80 3.68
CA GLY A 428 -37.55 -2.27 2.79
C GLY A 428 -37.10 -1.23 1.76
N THR A 429 -38.04 -0.43 1.22
CA THR A 429 -37.71 0.64 0.26
C THR A 429 -37.23 1.92 0.95
N SER A 430 -37.78 2.29 2.12
CA SER A 430 -37.48 3.58 2.77
C SER A 430 -36.19 3.58 3.60
N LEU A 431 -35.72 2.42 4.07
CA LEU A 431 -34.48 2.33 4.88
C LEU A 431 -33.21 2.66 4.08
N PRO A 432 -33.00 2.11 2.85
CA PRO A 432 -31.89 2.53 2.00
C PRO A 432 -31.89 4.04 1.74
N ASP A 433 -33.06 4.61 1.47
CA ASP A 433 -33.24 6.05 1.23
C ASP A 433 -32.87 6.89 2.46
N LEU A 434 -33.26 6.44 3.65
CA LEU A 434 -32.90 7.08 4.91
C LEU A 434 -31.38 7.11 5.12
N PHE A 435 -30.69 5.98 4.87
CA PHE A 435 -29.24 5.90 5.04
C PHE A 435 -28.49 6.70 3.99
N ALA A 436 -28.91 6.64 2.73
CA ALA A 436 -28.32 7.43 1.66
C ALA A 436 -28.49 8.94 1.91
N SER A 437 -29.69 9.37 2.35
CA SER A 437 -29.98 10.77 2.67
C SER A 437 -29.18 11.25 3.87
N LYS A 438 -29.09 10.45 4.94
CA LYS A 438 -28.25 10.73 6.09
C LYS A 438 -26.78 10.90 5.69
N ALA A 439 -26.27 10.02 4.83
CA ALA A 439 -24.89 10.10 4.36
C ALA A 439 -24.64 11.38 3.57
N ALA A 440 -25.51 11.71 2.61
CA ALA A 440 -25.46 12.96 1.85
C ALA A 440 -25.47 14.18 2.78
N SER A 441 -26.32 14.19 3.81
CA SER A 441 -26.38 15.29 4.79
C SER A 441 -25.13 15.40 5.66
N THR A 442 -24.45 14.30 5.98
CA THR A 442 -23.24 14.33 6.83
C THR A 442 -21.97 14.73 6.10
N MET A 443 -21.94 14.61 4.77
CA MET A 443 -20.74 14.92 3.97
C MET A 443 -20.62 16.38 3.59
N GLU A 444 -21.69 17.17 3.70
CA GLU A 444 -21.74 18.54 3.26
C GLU A 444 -22.18 19.48 4.38
N LYS A 445 -21.55 20.66 4.43
CA LYS A 445 -21.82 21.66 5.48
C LYS A 445 -23.26 22.19 5.47
N HIS A 446 -23.89 22.23 4.29
CA HIS A 446 -25.23 22.77 4.09
C HIS A 446 -26.27 21.69 3.76
N ALA A 447 -25.85 20.43 3.61
CA ALA A 447 -26.71 19.29 3.28
C ALA A 447 -27.60 19.47 2.03
N ASP A 448 -27.23 20.36 1.10
CA ASP A 448 -28.01 20.66 -0.11
C ASP A 448 -28.18 19.42 -1.00
N SER A 449 -27.13 18.58 -1.09
CA SER A 449 -27.18 17.32 -1.84
C SER A 449 -28.19 16.32 -1.29
N ALA A 450 -28.61 16.43 -0.03
CA ALA A 450 -29.65 15.57 0.53
C ALA A 450 -31.04 15.87 -0.07
N ILE A 451 -31.30 17.12 -0.45
CA ILE A 451 -32.56 17.50 -1.12
C ILE A 451 -32.65 16.80 -2.47
N GLY A 452 -31.57 16.80 -3.25
CA GLY A 452 -31.51 16.10 -4.53
C GLY A 452 -31.71 14.59 -4.38
N ASN A 453 -31.10 13.98 -3.35
CA ASN A 453 -31.24 12.55 -3.09
C ASN A 453 -32.67 12.16 -2.66
N VAL A 454 -33.27 12.91 -1.73
CA VAL A 454 -34.65 12.67 -1.27
C VAL A 454 -35.66 12.89 -2.40
N THR A 455 -35.50 13.98 -3.16
CA THR A 455 -36.39 14.29 -4.27
C THR A 455 -36.27 13.26 -5.38
N GLY A 456 -35.03 12.84 -5.70
CA GLY A 456 -34.75 11.82 -6.70
C GLY A 456 -35.35 10.46 -6.32
N SER A 457 -35.11 10.00 -5.08
CA SER A 457 -35.60 8.69 -4.65
C SER A 457 -37.13 8.63 -4.55
N ASN A 458 -37.76 9.65 -3.95
CA ASN A 458 -39.24 9.70 -3.88
C ASN A 458 -39.87 9.81 -5.28
N SER A 459 -39.24 10.55 -6.20
CA SER A 459 -39.72 10.62 -7.59
C SER A 459 -39.69 9.25 -8.26
N VAL A 460 -38.63 8.46 -8.05
CA VAL A 460 -38.55 7.08 -8.56
C VAL A 460 -39.60 6.20 -7.90
N ASN A 461 -39.72 6.21 -6.57
CA ASN A 461 -40.70 5.37 -5.86
C ASN A 461 -42.15 5.65 -6.29
N VAL A 462 -42.52 6.91 -6.50
CA VAL A 462 -43.88 7.28 -6.93
C VAL A 462 -44.08 7.02 -8.43
N PHE A 463 -43.13 7.45 -9.27
CA PHE A 463 -43.27 7.37 -10.72
C PHE A 463 -43.10 5.95 -11.25
N LEU A 464 -42.09 5.21 -10.79
CA LEU A 464 -41.86 3.82 -11.19
C LEU A 464 -42.68 2.82 -10.37
N GLY A 465 -42.86 3.04 -9.07
CA GLY A 465 -43.53 2.08 -8.19
C GLY A 465 -45.03 1.96 -8.45
N LEU A 466 -45.74 3.08 -8.68
CA LEU A 466 -47.19 3.07 -8.91
C LEU A 466 -47.58 3.74 -10.24
N GLY A 467 -46.98 4.90 -10.55
CA GLY A 467 -47.38 5.73 -11.68
C GLY A 467 -47.30 5.03 -13.04
N LEU A 468 -46.13 4.49 -13.39
CA LEU A 468 -45.91 3.84 -14.68
C LEU A 468 -46.77 2.58 -14.85
N ALA A 469 -46.87 1.75 -13.80
CA ALA A 469 -47.69 0.54 -13.82
C ALA A 469 -49.18 0.87 -14.04
N TRP A 470 -49.71 1.88 -13.36
CA TRP A 470 -51.10 2.32 -13.53
C TRP A 470 -51.35 2.96 -14.90
N VAL A 471 -50.37 3.70 -15.45
CA VAL A 471 -50.46 4.24 -16.81
C VAL A 471 -50.46 3.11 -17.85
N VAL A 472 -49.57 2.13 -17.72
CA VAL A 472 -49.54 0.97 -18.64
C VAL A 472 -50.82 0.14 -18.52
N ALA A 473 -51.29 -0.12 -17.31
CA ALA A 473 -52.53 -0.87 -17.06
C ALA A 473 -53.75 -0.12 -17.62
N SER A 474 -53.87 1.18 -17.38
CA SER A 474 -54.98 1.98 -17.89
C SER A 474 -54.99 2.02 -19.43
N ILE A 475 -53.85 2.16 -20.10
CA ILE A 475 -53.75 2.09 -21.57
C ILE A 475 -54.17 0.70 -22.06
N TYR A 476 -53.68 -0.37 -21.43
CA TYR A 476 -54.00 -1.74 -21.80
C TYR A 476 -55.50 -2.02 -21.68
N TRP A 477 -56.12 -1.74 -20.54
CA TRP A 477 -57.54 -2.01 -20.34
C TRP A 477 -58.44 -1.11 -21.20
N THR A 478 -58.04 0.14 -21.42
CA THR A 478 -58.72 1.03 -22.37
C THR A 478 -58.66 0.47 -23.80
N SER A 479 -57.53 -0.14 -24.20
CA SER A 479 -57.41 -0.80 -25.51
C SER A 479 -58.32 -2.02 -25.66
N GLN A 480 -58.68 -2.67 -24.55
CA GLN A 480 -59.66 -3.76 -24.50
C GLN A 480 -61.11 -3.26 -24.36
N GLY A 481 -61.34 -1.94 -24.32
CA GLY A 481 -62.67 -1.34 -24.18
C GLY A 481 -63.26 -1.37 -22.77
N VAL A 482 -62.43 -1.59 -21.73
CA VAL A 482 -62.85 -1.67 -20.32
C VAL A 482 -62.25 -0.51 -19.51
N SER A 483 -63.02 0.08 -18.59
CA SER A 483 -62.50 1.08 -17.66
C SER A 483 -61.60 0.42 -16.60
N PHE A 484 -60.40 0.97 -16.40
CA PHE A 484 -59.50 0.53 -15.33
C PHE A 484 -59.87 1.27 -14.03
N GLU A 485 -60.53 0.56 -13.11
CA GLU A 485 -60.93 1.07 -11.80
C GLU A 485 -60.06 0.44 -10.69
N VAL A 486 -59.49 1.27 -9.82
CA VAL A 486 -58.66 0.83 -8.69
C VAL A 486 -59.39 1.20 -7.39
N PRO A 487 -59.81 0.22 -6.55
CA PRO A 487 -60.47 0.51 -5.30
C PRO A 487 -59.50 1.18 -4.32
N ALA A 488 -59.95 2.24 -3.63
CA ALA A 488 -59.11 3.00 -2.71
C ALA A 488 -58.80 2.26 -1.40
N GLY A 489 -59.61 1.26 -1.01
CA GLY A 489 -59.40 0.45 0.19
C GLY A 489 -59.22 1.28 1.47
N SER A 490 -58.30 0.85 2.34
CA SER A 490 -57.93 1.53 3.60
C SER A 490 -56.96 2.71 3.42
N LEU A 491 -56.61 3.07 2.18
CA LEU A 491 -55.57 4.06 1.87
C LEU A 491 -55.86 5.43 2.49
N GLY A 492 -57.11 5.89 2.44
CA GLY A 492 -57.51 7.20 2.97
C GLY A 492 -57.20 7.34 4.46
N PHE A 493 -57.58 6.35 5.26
CA PHE A 493 -57.30 6.33 6.70
C PHE A 493 -55.81 6.23 7.00
N SER A 494 -55.10 5.33 6.30
CA SER A 494 -53.65 5.16 6.46
C SER A 494 -52.88 6.47 6.19
N VAL A 495 -53.24 7.18 5.11
CA VAL A 495 -52.64 8.48 4.76
C VAL A 495 -52.92 9.54 5.82
N VAL A 496 -54.15 9.61 6.35
CA VAL A 496 -54.51 10.58 7.38
C VAL A 496 -53.76 10.32 8.68
N VAL A 497 -53.73 9.08 9.16
CA VAL A 497 -53.00 8.71 10.40
C VAL A 497 -51.51 8.98 10.23
N PHE A 498 -50.92 8.59 9.10
CA PHE A 498 -49.52 8.88 8.79
C PHE A 498 -49.24 10.39 8.81
N THR A 499 -50.11 11.20 8.20
CA THR A 499 -49.98 12.65 8.13
C THR A 499 -50.01 13.27 9.53
N ILE A 500 -50.90 12.81 10.41
CA ILE A 500 -50.97 13.26 11.81
C ILE A 500 -49.65 12.93 12.53
N CYS A 501 -49.18 11.68 12.45
CA CYS A 501 -47.92 11.25 13.06
C CYS A 501 -46.72 12.05 12.51
N ALA A 502 -46.70 12.34 11.22
CA ALA A 502 -45.67 13.14 10.56
C ALA A 502 -45.69 14.60 11.05
N ILE A 503 -46.86 15.22 11.18
CA ILE A 503 -47.00 16.58 11.73
C ILE A 503 -46.49 16.63 13.18
N VAL A 504 -46.85 15.65 14.02
CA VAL A 504 -46.35 15.58 15.41
C VAL A 504 -44.83 15.44 15.43
N THR A 505 -44.26 14.65 14.52
CA THR A 505 -42.81 14.50 14.37
C THR A 505 -42.14 15.82 13.96
N LEU A 506 -42.71 16.55 12.99
CA LEU A 506 -42.21 17.85 12.56
C LEU A 506 -42.28 18.89 13.68
N ILE A 507 -43.39 18.94 14.41
CA ILE A 507 -43.54 19.82 15.58
C ILE A 507 -42.44 19.53 16.61
N LEU A 508 -42.16 18.25 16.89
CA LEU A 508 -41.07 17.87 17.79
C LEU A 508 -39.71 18.37 17.29
N ILE A 509 -39.40 18.22 15.99
CA ILE A 509 -38.15 18.71 15.40
C ILE A 509 -38.04 20.24 15.54
N VAL A 510 -39.13 20.96 15.27
CA VAL A 510 -39.18 22.43 15.43
C VAL A 510 -38.99 22.83 16.89
N ILE A 511 -39.62 22.15 17.85
CA ILE A 511 -39.43 22.41 19.28
C ILE A 511 -37.96 22.22 19.68
N ARG A 512 -37.32 21.15 19.19
CA ARG A 512 -35.90 20.84 19.46
C ARG A 512 -34.95 21.92 18.94
N ARG A 513 -35.33 22.65 17.89
CA ARG A 513 -34.59 23.79 17.35
C ARG A 513 -34.52 24.97 18.32
N PHE A 514 -35.60 25.23 19.05
CA PHE A 514 -35.74 26.46 19.86
C PHE A 514 -35.56 26.25 21.37
N VAL A 515 -35.56 25.00 21.84
CA VAL A 515 -35.48 24.70 23.27
C VAL A 515 -34.05 24.29 23.66
N GLY A 516 -33.43 25.07 24.55
CA GLY A 516 -32.04 24.90 24.98
C GLY A 516 -31.72 23.54 25.60
N VAL A 517 -32.70 22.85 26.21
CA VAL A 517 -32.55 21.48 26.75
C VAL A 517 -32.14 20.46 25.66
N PHE A 518 -32.54 20.70 24.42
CA PHE A 518 -32.21 19.85 23.28
C PHE A 518 -30.92 20.30 22.56
N GLY A 519 -30.24 21.33 23.06
CA GLY A 519 -29.02 21.88 22.47
C GLY A 519 -29.26 22.72 21.21
N ASN A 520 -30.48 23.24 21.01
CA ASN A 520 -30.90 24.01 19.83
C ASN A 520 -30.60 23.30 18.50
N ALA A 521 -30.71 21.98 18.49
CA ALA A 521 -30.35 21.13 17.37
C ALA A 521 -31.56 20.33 16.87
N GLU A 522 -31.90 20.50 15.59
CA GLU A 522 -32.96 19.75 14.89
C GLU A 522 -32.60 18.26 14.85
N LEU A 523 -31.41 17.95 14.36
CA LEU A 523 -30.83 16.61 14.28
C LEU A 523 -29.60 16.54 15.20
N GLY A 524 -29.68 15.76 16.29
CA GLY A 524 -28.55 15.57 17.22
C GLY A 524 -28.73 16.18 18.60
N GLY A 525 -27.76 16.96 19.07
CA GLY A 525 -27.76 17.53 20.42
C GLY A 525 -27.28 16.57 21.51
N PRO A 526 -27.50 16.90 22.81
CA PRO A 526 -27.04 16.09 23.93
C PRO A 526 -27.60 14.66 23.89
N LYS A 527 -26.81 13.67 24.35
CA LYS A 527 -27.09 12.24 24.15
C LYS A 527 -28.47 11.82 24.68
N THR A 528 -28.83 12.26 25.88
CA THR A 528 -30.09 11.90 26.56
C THR A 528 -31.33 12.43 25.82
N PRO A 529 -31.48 13.75 25.57
CA PRO A 529 -32.63 14.28 24.83
C PRO A 529 -32.69 13.78 23.38
N LYS A 530 -31.55 13.50 22.74
CA LYS A 530 -31.52 12.86 21.42
C LYS A 530 -32.16 11.46 21.45
N MET A 531 -31.78 10.61 22.41
CA MET A 531 -32.34 9.26 22.52
C MET A 531 -33.83 9.27 22.84
N ILE A 532 -34.28 10.12 23.75
CA ILE A 532 -35.69 10.22 24.13
C ILE A 532 -36.55 10.61 22.92
N SER A 533 -36.15 11.63 22.17
CA SER A 533 -36.89 12.01 20.96
C SER A 533 -36.86 10.93 19.88
N GLY A 534 -35.75 10.19 19.74
CA GLY A 534 -35.66 9.05 18.82
C GLY A 534 -36.63 7.92 19.18
N ILE A 535 -36.71 7.54 20.46
CA ILE A 535 -37.65 6.53 20.96
C ILE A 535 -39.09 6.97 20.71
N PHE A 536 -39.40 8.25 20.95
CA PHE A 536 -40.73 8.80 20.69
C PHE A 536 -41.10 8.74 19.20
N MET A 537 -40.20 9.11 18.29
CA MET A 537 -40.46 9.02 16.84
C MET A 537 -40.68 7.57 16.38
N ILE A 538 -39.93 6.61 16.93
CA ILE A 538 -40.15 5.17 16.68
C ILE A 538 -41.52 4.73 17.20
N SER A 539 -41.93 5.22 18.37
CA SER A 539 -43.24 4.88 18.92
C SER A 539 -44.39 5.41 18.06
N LEU A 540 -44.24 6.59 17.44
CA LEU A 540 -45.24 7.12 16.51
C LEU A 540 -45.37 6.24 15.26
N TRP A 541 -44.26 5.71 14.75
CA TRP A 541 -44.29 4.77 13.63
C TRP A 541 -44.99 3.45 14.01
N LEU A 542 -44.72 2.91 15.19
CA LEU A 542 -45.41 1.71 15.68
C LEU A 542 -46.92 1.95 15.87
N VAL A 543 -47.31 3.13 16.36
CA VAL A 543 -48.72 3.53 16.48
C VAL A 543 -49.39 3.59 15.11
N TYR A 544 -48.73 4.18 14.11
CA TYR A 544 -49.23 4.20 12.74
C TYR A 544 -49.46 2.79 12.19
N VAL A 545 -48.45 1.91 12.29
CA VAL A 545 -48.55 0.51 11.82
C VAL A 545 -49.69 -0.21 12.52
N LEU A 546 -49.82 -0.04 13.84
CA LEU A 546 -50.87 -0.68 14.63
C LEU A 546 -52.27 -0.22 14.21
N LEU A 547 -52.49 1.10 14.10
CA LEU A 547 -53.80 1.65 13.73
C LEU A 547 -54.19 1.29 12.30
N ALA A 548 -53.24 1.36 11.35
CA ALA A 548 -53.49 0.96 9.97
C ALA A 548 -53.80 -0.54 9.86
N SER A 549 -53.11 -1.39 10.64
CA SER A 549 -53.39 -2.83 10.68
C SER A 549 -54.76 -3.12 11.30
N LEU A 550 -55.12 -2.48 12.42
CA LEU A 550 -56.41 -2.68 13.08
C LEU A 550 -57.59 -2.29 12.19
N GLN A 551 -57.44 -1.23 11.40
CA GLN A 551 -58.47 -0.83 10.44
C GLN A 551 -58.57 -1.80 9.25
N THR A 552 -57.44 -2.31 8.77
CA THR A 552 -57.39 -3.29 7.68
C THR A 552 -58.14 -4.58 8.07
N TYR A 553 -57.92 -5.06 9.30
CA TYR A 553 -58.66 -6.19 9.87
C TYR A 553 -60.07 -5.84 10.39
N GLU A 554 -60.63 -4.69 10.01
CA GLU A 554 -62.00 -4.24 10.35
C GLU A 554 -62.30 -4.12 11.87
N TYR A 555 -61.28 -4.04 12.74
CA TYR A 555 -61.48 -3.77 14.17
C TYR A 555 -61.80 -2.30 14.47
N ILE A 556 -61.46 -1.40 13.54
CA ILE A 556 -61.75 0.03 13.60
C ILE A 556 -62.43 0.41 12.30
N GLU A 557 -63.58 1.06 12.38
CA GLU A 557 -64.25 1.59 11.19
C GLU A 557 -63.40 2.72 10.58
N GLY A 558 -63.07 2.54 9.30
CA GLY A 558 -62.53 3.61 8.46
C GLY A 558 -63.59 4.67 8.16
N PHE A 559 -63.16 5.87 7.79
CA PHE A 559 -64.03 6.96 7.37
C PHE A 559 -64.14 7.06 5.85
#